data_AF-A0A2G6C7T7-F1
#
_entry.id   AF-A0A2G6C7T7-F1
#
_cell.length_a   1.000
_cell.length_b   1.000
_cell.length_c   1.000
_cell.angle_alpha   90.00
_cell.angle_beta   90.00
_cell.angle_gamma   90.00
#
_symmetry.space_group_name_H-M   'P 1'
#
loop_
_entity.id
_entity.type
_entity.pdbx_description
1 polymer ?
#
loop_
_entity_poly.entity_id
_entity_poly.type
_entity_poly.pdbx_seq_one_letter_code
_entity_poly.pdbx_strand_id
1 'polypeptide(L)'
;MINGKWYPKGSAVQQGASLSIQNKTFCVSIEGQRPLSGDIASIKVSDRIGRTERKLTLPDGSVFATADNEAVDRLMIPQSRIKRAIHYLESHLIWVLCSGILIVFLSFAFIRWGLPVVSHQIAQILPQKTSEVIGQQSFAFIDKYFLAESRLSSQRKVAIRERFQTKLIPSQKTSKIHYTLHFREWLIDDVSIPNAFALP
;
A
#
# COMPACT_ATOMS: atom_id res chain seq x y z
N MET A 1 45.87 -0.83 2.88
CA MET A 1 45.97 -0.57 4.34
C MET A 1 44.88 0.42 4.69
N ILE A 2 44.18 0.22 5.81
CA ILE A 2 43.14 1.10 6.31
C ILE A 2 43.69 1.83 7.53
N ASN A 3 43.66 3.15 7.53
CA ASN A 3 44.09 3.95 8.68
C ASN A 3 42.92 4.18 9.63
N GLY A 4 43.22 4.24 10.92
CA GLY A 4 42.22 4.38 11.95
C GLY A 4 42.83 4.61 13.33
N LYS A 5 41.99 4.39 14.33
CA LYS A 5 42.31 4.55 15.75
C LYS A 5 42.14 3.21 16.43
N TRP A 6 43.08 2.83 17.29
CA TRP A 6 42.96 1.66 18.15
C TRP A 6 42.64 2.08 19.58
N TYR A 7 41.74 1.32 20.22
CA TYR A 7 41.30 1.51 21.60
C TYR A 7 41.58 0.22 22.38
N PRO A 8 42.37 0.27 23.46
CA PRO A 8 42.58 -0.88 24.33
C PRO A 8 41.27 -1.37 24.95
N LYS A 9 41.19 -2.66 25.27
CA LYS A 9 40.02 -3.25 25.94
C LYS A 9 39.67 -2.48 27.21
N GLY A 10 38.43 -2.00 27.30
CA GLY A 10 37.94 -1.28 28.48
C GLY A 10 38.52 0.12 28.69
N SER A 11 39.21 0.68 27.70
CA SER A 11 39.80 2.02 27.75
C SER A 11 39.31 2.89 26.60
N ALA A 12 39.15 4.19 26.86
CA ALA A 12 38.84 5.21 25.85
C ALA A 12 40.10 5.87 25.26
N VAL A 13 41.29 5.45 25.68
CA VAL A 13 42.56 5.95 25.13
C VAL A 13 42.65 5.55 23.66
N GLN A 14 42.88 6.53 22.78
CA GLN A 14 43.04 6.31 21.34
C GLN A 14 44.52 6.35 20.95
N GLN A 15 44.91 5.45 20.04
CA GLN A 15 46.24 5.44 19.43
C GLN A 15 46.13 5.31 17.91
N GLY A 16 47.04 5.94 17.18
CA GLY A 16 47.13 5.78 15.73
C GLY A 16 47.41 4.32 15.38
N ALA A 17 46.63 3.77 14.45
CA ALA A 17 46.82 2.40 14.00
C ALA A 17 46.46 2.23 12.52
N SER A 18 47.08 1.23 11.90
CA SER A 18 46.79 0.83 10.53
C SER A 18 46.44 -0.66 10.48
N LEU A 19 45.30 -0.96 9.84
CA LEU A 19 44.82 -2.30 9.59
C LEU A 19 45.24 -2.75 8.18
N SER A 20 45.88 -3.91 8.09
CA SER A 20 46.13 -4.62 6.84
C SER A 20 45.52 -6.02 6.89
N ILE A 21 45.06 -6.51 5.74
CA ILE A 21 44.43 -7.82 5.61
C ILE A 21 45.12 -8.54 4.46
N GLN A 22 45.61 -9.74 4.72
CA GLN A 22 46.26 -10.60 3.73
C GLN A 22 45.84 -12.05 3.98
N ASN A 23 45.46 -12.79 2.94
CA ASN A 23 45.15 -14.23 3.03
C ASN A 23 44.21 -14.61 4.19
N LYS A 24 43.14 -13.82 4.40
CA LYS A 24 42.16 -13.97 5.52
C LYS A 24 42.73 -13.74 6.93
N THR A 25 43.97 -13.29 7.05
CA THR A 25 44.53 -12.81 8.32
C THR A 25 44.49 -11.29 8.37
N PHE A 26 44.19 -10.74 9.54
CA PHE A 26 44.31 -9.32 9.80
C PHE A 26 45.62 -9.04 10.55
N CYS A 27 46.15 -7.84 10.37
CA CYS A 27 47.27 -7.30 11.13
C CYS A 27 47.00 -5.83 11.42
N VAL A 28 46.86 -5.48 12.70
CA VAL A 28 46.74 -4.11 13.19
C VAL A 28 48.10 -3.68 13.72
N SER A 29 48.73 -2.76 13.00
CA SER A 29 49.97 -2.10 13.42
C SER A 29 49.60 -0.90 14.27
N ILE A 30 50.02 -0.90 15.53
CA ILE A 30 49.79 0.18 16.50
C ILE A 30 51.12 0.91 16.70
N GLU A 31 51.11 2.23 16.72
CA GLU A 31 52.32 3.02 16.94
C GLU A 31 52.95 2.67 18.31
N GLY A 32 54.21 2.22 18.29
CA GLY A 32 54.99 1.92 19.50
C GLY A 32 54.66 0.62 20.22
N GLN A 33 53.84 -0.27 19.64
CA GLN A 33 53.50 -1.58 20.22
C GLN A 33 53.72 -2.72 19.23
N ARG A 34 53.70 -3.97 19.73
CA ARG A 34 53.72 -5.15 18.87
C ARG A 34 52.42 -5.21 18.06
N PRO A 35 52.48 -5.55 16.76
CA PRO A 35 51.29 -5.66 15.93
C PRO A 35 50.39 -6.80 16.43
N LEU A 36 49.09 -6.57 16.40
CA LEU A 36 48.07 -7.58 16.71
C LEU A 36 47.65 -8.26 15.42
N SER A 37 47.69 -9.59 15.38
CA SER A 37 47.28 -10.37 14.22
C SER A 37 46.37 -11.53 14.59
N GLY A 38 45.56 -11.95 13.64
CA GLY A 38 44.61 -13.06 13.83
C GLY A 38 43.80 -13.36 12.58
N ASP A 39 42.84 -14.27 12.70
CA ASP A 39 41.91 -14.58 11.61
C ASP A 39 40.86 -13.48 11.48
N ILE A 40 40.59 -13.03 10.25
CA ILE A 40 39.53 -12.07 9.93
C ILE A 40 38.16 -12.54 10.42
N ALA A 41 37.92 -13.85 10.46
CA ALA A 41 36.67 -14.43 10.94
C ALA A 41 36.42 -14.18 12.44
N SER A 42 37.47 -13.86 13.20
CA SER A 42 37.38 -13.54 14.63
C SER A 42 37.00 -12.08 14.91
N ILE A 43 37.00 -11.21 13.88
CA ILE A 43 36.65 -9.80 14.02
C ILE A 43 35.13 -9.63 13.99
N LYS A 44 34.59 -8.93 14.99
CA LYS A 44 33.20 -8.47 14.97
C LYS A 44 33.13 -7.05 14.40
N VAL A 45 32.48 -6.90 13.26
CA VAL A 45 32.27 -5.62 12.59
C VAL A 45 30.93 -5.02 13.04
N SER A 46 30.92 -3.75 13.46
CA SER A 46 29.69 -3.04 13.81
C SER A 46 28.76 -2.84 12.60
N ASP A 47 27.47 -2.61 12.82
CA ASP A 47 26.54 -2.28 11.72
C ASP A 47 26.81 -0.92 11.07
N ARG A 48 26.31 -0.73 9.84
CA ARG A 48 26.51 0.51 9.06
C ARG A 48 25.44 1.51 9.44
N ILE A 49 25.82 2.55 10.18
CA ILE A 49 24.92 3.62 10.59
C ILE A 49 25.44 4.93 10.01
N GLY A 50 24.88 5.32 8.86
CA GLY A 50 25.21 6.57 8.17
C GLY A 50 26.71 6.70 7.83
N ARG A 51 27.32 7.80 8.29
CA ARG A 51 28.76 8.13 8.13
C ARG A 51 29.59 7.94 9.40
N THR A 52 29.04 7.28 10.42
CA THR A 52 29.75 7.05 11.69
C THR A 52 31.01 6.21 11.46
N GLU A 53 32.04 6.39 12.28
CA GLU A 53 33.23 5.54 12.26
C GLU A 53 32.84 4.07 12.43
N ARG A 54 33.37 3.22 11.54
CA ARG A 54 33.20 1.77 11.57
C ARG A 54 34.02 1.20 12.72
N LYS A 55 33.41 0.39 13.59
CA LYS A 55 34.10 -0.25 14.71
C LYS A 55 34.33 -1.72 14.44
N LEU A 56 35.57 -2.17 14.65
CA LEU A 56 36.04 -3.54 14.48
C LEU A 56 36.54 -4.03 15.83
N THR A 57 35.80 -4.95 16.45
CA THR A 57 36.20 -5.54 17.73
C THR A 57 37.10 -6.74 17.48
N LEU A 58 38.32 -6.66 17.98
CA LEU A 58 39.35 -7.70 17.87
C LEU A 58 39.12 -8.82 18.91
N PRO A 59 39.68 -10.03 18.72
CA PRO A 59 39.47 -11.16 19.62
C PRO A 59 39.99 -10.93 21.05
N ASP A 60 40.97 -10.05 21.23
CA ASP A 60 41.48 -9.63 22.54
C ASP A 60 40.51 -8.65 23.27
N GLY A 61 39.46 -8.19 22.59
CA GLY A 61 38.47 -7.24 23.09
C GLY A 61 38.84 -5.77 22.87
N SER A 62 39.96 -5.48 22.20
CA SER A 62 40.29 -4.13 21.75
C SER A 62 39.48 -3.74 20.51
N VAL A 63 39.42 -2.45 20.20
CA VAL A 63 38.59 -1.93 19.10
C VAL A 63 39.43 -1.11 18.14
N PHE A 64 39.34 -1.41 16.86
CA PHE A 64 39.85 -0.54 15.78
C PHE A 64 38.68 0.23 15.16
N ALA A 65 38.79 1.55 15.08
CA ALA A 65 37.78 2.43 14.49
C ALA A 65 38.34 3.17 13.27
N THR A 66 37.56 3.26 12.19
CA THR A 66 37.94 3.98 10.98
C THR A 66 36.78 4.73 10.35
N ALA A 67 37.04 5.89 9.76
CA ALA A 67 36.06 6.62 8.95
C ALA A 67 35.89 6.01 7.55
N ASP A 68 36.84 5.17 7.10
CA ASP A 68 36.80 4.52 5.79
C ASP A 68 35.89 3.29 5.80
N ASN A 69 34.58 3.57 5.85
CA ASN A 69 33.53 2.57 5.83
C ASN A 69 33.59 1.68 4.58
N GLU A 70 33.95 2.26 3.43
CA GLU A 70 33.98 1.52 2.18
C GLU A 70 35.12 0.50 2.11
N ALA A 71 36.31 0.85 2.64
CA ALA A 71 37.41 -0.10 2.68
C ALA A 71 37.10 -1.28 3.61
N VAL A 72 36.41 -1.05 4.73
CA VAL A 72 35.95 -2.14 5.61
C VAL A 72 34.93 -3.02 4.90
N ASP A 73 33.94 -2.43 4.23
CA ASP A 73 32.92 -3.19 3.50
C ASP A 73 33.55 -4.03 2.37
N ARG A 74 34.55 -3.51 1.65
CA ARG A 74 35.26 -4.27 0.60
C ARG A 74 36.05 -5.46 1.12
N LEU A 75 36.68 -5.32 2.28
CA LEU A 75 37.63 -6.31 2.80
C LEU A 75 37.01 -7.34 3.75
N MET A 76 35.93 -6.96 4.46
CA MET A 76 35.39 -7.78 5.56
C MET A 76 33.98 -8.29 5.34
N ILE A 77 33.19 -7.65 4.49
CA ILE A 77 31.77 -7.99 4.34
C ILE A 77 31.54 -8.54 2.94
N PRO A 78 31.14 -9.81 2.78
CA PRO A 78 30.67 -10.29 1.50
C PRO A 78 29.44 -9.47 1.12
N GLN A 79 29.59 -8.58 0.14
CA GLN A 79 28.50 -7.74 -0.31
C GLN A 79 27.43 -8.63 -0.95
N SER A 80 26.29 -8.78 -0.27
CA SER A 80 25.10 -9.37 -0.86
C SER A 80 24.73 -8.60 -2.13
N ARG A 81 24.46 -9.33 -3.22
CA ARG A 81 24.07 -8.76 -4.52
C ARG A 81 22.91 -7.75 -4.39
N ILE A 82 22.01 -8.01 -3.46
CA ILE A 82 20.85 -7.17 -3.15
C ILE A 82 21.29 -5.82 -2.55
N LYS A 83 22.22 -5.81 -1.59
CA LYS A 83 22.73 -4.57 -0.98
C LYS A 83 23.47 -3.70 -2.00
N ARG A 84 24.19 -4.33 -2.94
CA ARG A 84 24.87 -3.63 -4.03
C ARG A 84 23.86 -3.02 -5.02
N ALA A 85 22.79 -3.74 -5.34
CA ALA A 85 21.70 -3.24 -6.20
C ALA A 85 20.97 -2.05 -5.55
N ILE A 86 20.65 -2.14 -4.26
CA ILE A 86 20.01 -1.05 -3.51
C ILE A 86 20.90 0.19 -3.51
N HIS A 87 22.20 0.03 -3.21
CA HIS A 87 23.13 1.15 -3.22
C HIS A 87 23.23 1.83 -4.61
N TYR A 88 23.17 1.04 -5.68
CA TYR A 88 23.21 1.56 -7.05
C TYR A 88 21.91 2.31 -7.43
N LEU A 89 20.76 1.85 -6.93
CA LEU A 89 19.49 2.56 -7.06
C LEU A 89 19.48 3.86 -6.26
N GLU A 90 20.06 3.86 -5.06
CA GLU A 90 20.17 5.05 -4.19
C GLU A 90 21.17 6.08 -4.72
N SER A 91 22.28 5.65 -5.33
CA SER A 91 23.33 6.55 -5.82
C SER A 91 22.92 7.32 -7.08
N HIS A 92 21.85 6.91 -7.75
CA HIS A 92 21.41 7.49 -9.02
C HIS A 92 19.99 8.03 -8.91
N LEU A 93 19.87 9.34 -8.70
CA LEU A 93 18.60 10.10 -8.64
C LEU A 93 17.64 9.82 -9.81
N ILE A 94 18.18 9.42 -10.97
CA ILE A 94 17.40 9.02 -12.15
C ILE A 94 16.45 7.86 -11.83
N TRP A 95 16.88 6.86 -11.05
CA TRP A 95 16.03 5.71 -10.71
C TRP A 95 14.90 6.08 -9.74
N VAL A 96 15.15 7.03 -8.84
CA VAL A 96 14.11 7.59 -7.96
C VAL A 96 13.07 8.34 -8.78
N LEU A 97 13.51 9.12 -9.78
CA LEU A 97 12.59 9.84 -10.67
C LEU A 97 11.77 8.86 -11.55
N CYS A 98 12.42 7.84 -12.11
CA CYS A 98 11.76 6.80 -12.89
C CYS A 98 10.74 6.01 -12.08
N SER A 99 11.04 5.66 -10.82
CA SER A 99 10.09 4.95 -9.97
C SER A 99 8.87 5.83 -9.64
N GLY A 100 9.09 7.12 -9.39
CA GLY A 100 7.99 8.09 -9.23
C GLY A 100 7.09 8.16 -10.45
N ILE A 101 7.66 8.30 -11.65
CA ILE A 101 6.90 8.31 -12.91
C ILE A 101 6.12 7.01 -13.10
N LEU A 102 6.76 5.87 -12.82
CA LEU A 102 6.12 4.56 -12.94
C LEU A 102 4.91 4.43 -12.01
N ILE A 103 5.03 4.90 -10.76
CA ILE A 103 3.91 4.89 -9.80
C ILE A 103 2.75 5.75 -10.30
N VAL A 104 3.04 6.95 -10.81
CA VAL A 104 2.00 7.83 -11.37
C VAL A 104 1.32 7.18 -12.57
N PHE A 105 2.10 6.59 -13.48
CA PHE A 105 1.59 5.89 -14.66
C PHE A 105 0.71 4.69 -14.28
N LEU A 106 1.17 3.85 -13.35
CA LEU A 106 0.40 2.69 -12.88
C LEU A 106 -0.89 3.12 -12.18
N SER A 107 -0.84 4.19 -11.38
CA SER A 107 -2.01 4.73 -10.71
C SER A 107 -3.03 5.24 -11.72
N PHE A 108 -2.58 6.00 -12.72
CA PHE A 108 -3.44 6.47 -13.81
C PHE A 108 -4.03 5.30 -14.60
N ALA A 109 -3.23 4.30 -14.94
CA ALA A 109 -3.66 3.11 -15.67
C ALA A 109 -4.71 2.31 -14.87
N PHE A 110 -4.50 2.16 -13.56
CA PHE A 110 -5.43 1.48 -12.67
C PHE A 110 -6.78 2.21 -12.61
N ILE A 111 -6.78 3.53 -12.47
CA ILE A 111 -8.02 4.32 -12.45
C ILE A 111 -8.72 4.26 -13.81
N ARG A 112 -7.97 4.39 -14.90
CA ARG A 112 -8.53 4.50 -16.26
C ARG A 112 -9.02 3.18 -16.84
N TRP A 113 -8.37 2.06 -16.49
CA TRP A 113 -8.66 0.74 -17.06
C TRP A 113 -8.94 -0.34 -16.02
N GLY A 114 -8.24 -0.34 -14.88
CA GLY A 114 -8.49 -1.31 -13.81
C GLY A 114 -9.88 -1.19 -13.21
N LEU A 115 -10.27 0.04 -12.84
CA LEU A 115 -11.55 0.28 -12.18
C LEU A 115 -12.76 -0.05 -13.07
N PRO A 116 -12.82 0.34 -14.35
CA PRO A 116 -13.93 -0.04 -15.23
C PRO A 116 -14.06 -1.56 -15.43
N VAL A 117 -12.94 -2.27 -15.59
CA VAL A 117 -12.95 -3.74 -15.81
C VAL A 117 -13.52 -4.45 -14.59
N VAL A 118 -13.01 -4.11 -13.39
CA VAL A 118 -13.49 -4.69 -12.13
C VAL A 118 -14.96 -4.35 -11.90
N SER A 119 -15.36 -3.09 -12.15
CA SER A 119 -16.75 -2.65 -11.99
C SER A 119 -17.70 -3.40 -12.91
N HIS A 120 -17.31 -3.64 -14.17
CA HIS A 120 -18.17 -4.36 -15.12
C HIS A 120 -18.35 -5.83 -14.73
N GLN A 121 -17.29 -6.48 -14.25
CA GLN A 121 -17.39 -7.84 -13.74
C GLN A 121 -18.30 -7.92 -12.51
N ILE A 122 -18.14 -7.00 -11.56
CA ILE A 122 -19.01 -6.92 -10.38
C ILE A 122 -20.47 -6.72 -10.79
N ALA A 123 -20.72 -5.80 -11.73
CA ALA A 123 -22.08 -5.54 -12.22
C ALA A 123 -22.74 -6.76 -12.88
N GLN A 124 -21.96 -7.59 -13.57
CA GLN A 124 -22.46 -8.84 -14.18
C GLN A 124 -22.72 -9.94 -13.14
N ILE A 125 -21.99 -9.92 -12.02
CA ILE A 125 -22.11 -10.92 -10.95
C ILE A 125 -23.23 -10.56 -9.97
N LEU A 126 -23.60 -9.27 -9.84
CA LEU A 126 -24.71 -8.85 -8.99
C LEU A 126 -26.03 -9.49 -9.49
N PRO A 127 -26.61 -10.44 -8.74
CA PRO A 127 -27.86 -11.06 -9.15
C PRO A 127 -29.01 -10.05 -9.07
N GLN A 128 -30.06 -10.26 -9.87
CA GLN A 128 -31.30 -9.48 -9.80
C GLN A 128 -31.88 -9.37 -8.38
N LYS A 129 -31.65 -10.37 -7.53
CA LYS A 129 -32.04 -10.35 -6.11
C LYS A 129 -31.43 -9.18 -5.33
N THR A 130 -30.22 -8.75 -5.67
CA THR A 130 -29.59 -7.60 -5.00
C THR A 130 -30.30 -6.30 -5.36
N SER A 131 -30.72 -6.14 -6.63
CA SER A 131 -31.54 -4.99 -7.05
C SER A 131 -32.86 -4.95 -6.31
N GLU A 132 -33.57 -6.08 -6.21
CA GLU A 132 -34.84 -6.17 -5.48
C GLU A 132 -34.68 -5.80 -3.99
N VAL A 133 -33.60 -6.24 -3.34
CA VAL A 133 -33.30 -5.88 -1.94
C VAL A 133 -33.04 -4.38 -1.81
N ILE A 134 -32.24 -3.79 -2.71
CA ILE A 134 -31.97 -2.35 -2.73
C ILE A 134 -33.27 -1.57 -2.94
N GLY A 135 -34.11 -2.00 -3.89
CA GLY A 135 -35.41 -1.39 -4.16
C GLY A 135 -36.34 -1.44 -2.95
N GLN A 136 -36.45 -2.60 -2.29
CA GLN A 136 -37.28 -2.74 -1.09
C GLN A 136 -36.78 -1.88 0.07
N GLN A 137 -35.48 -1.82 0.31
CA GLN A 137 -34.90 -0.98 1.36
C GLN A 137 -35.06 0.50 1.06
N SER A 138 -34.83 0.90 -0.20
CA SER A 138 -35.05 2.27 -0.67
C SER A 138 -36.50 2.67 -0.52
N PHE A 139 -37.43 1.79 -0.92
CA PHE A 139 -38.87 2.01 -0.75
C PHE A 139 -39.23 2.16 0.73
N ALA A 140 -38.79 1.25 1.59
CA ALA A 140 -39.10 1.31 3.03
C ALA A 140 -38.59 2.60 3.68
N PHE A 141 -37.42 3.10 3.28
CA PHE A 141 -36.90 4.38 3.74
C PHE A 141 -37.77 5.55 3.26
N ILE A 142 -38.06 5.62 1.97
CA ILE A 142 -38.86 6.71 1.40
C ILE A 142 -40.29 6.68 1.97
N ASP A 143 -40.89 5.49 2.08
CA ASP A 143 -42.23 5.28 2.61
C ASP A 143 -42.37 5.75 4.05
N LYS A 144 -41.32 5.56 4.85
CA LYS A 144 -41.31 5.94 6.27
C LYS A 144 -41.16 7.45 6.48
N TYR A 145 -40.37 8.13 5.66
CA TYR A 145 -39.97 9.53 5.93
C TYR A 145 -40.65 10.57 5.05
N PHE A 146 -41.12 10.20 3.85
CA PHE A 146 -41.62 11.17 2.87
C PHE A 146 -43.04 10.89 2.37
N LEU A 147 -43.54 9.67 2.57
CA LEU A 147 -44.81 9.25 1.98
C LEU A 147 -45.87 9.00 3.07
N ALA A 148 -47.12 9.21 2.68
CA ALA A 148 -48.31 8.93 3.46
C ALA A 148 -49.27 7.99 2.68
N GLU A 149 -50.33 7.56 3.35
CA GLU A 149 -51.36 6.73 2.72
C GLU A 149 -52.01 7.45 1.52
N SER A 150 -52.23 6.69 0.44
CA SER A 150 -52.82 7.26 -0.77
C SER A 150 -54.30 7.57 -0.60
N ARG A 151 -54.67 8.83 -0.84
CA ARG A 151 -56.06 9.33 -0.91
C ARG A 151 -56.84 8.91 -2.16
N LEU A 152 -56.23 8.13 -3.07
CA LEU A 152 -56.92 7.65 -4.27
C LEU A 152 -58.01 6.63 -3.92
N SER A 153 -59.17 6.75 -4.55
CA SER A 153 -60.26 5.78 -4.42
C SER A 153 -59.85 4.41 -4.95
N SER A 154 -60.43 3.34 -4.39
CA SER A 154 -60.16 1.97 -4.82
C SER A 154 -60.43 1.76 -6.31
N GLN A 155 -61.51 2.35 -6.84
CA GLN A 155 -61.85 2.30 -8.26
C GLN A 155 -60.75 2.93 -9.14
N ARG A 156 -60.16 4.06 -8.69
CA ARG A 156 -59.07 4.71 -9.42
C ARG A 156 -57.78 3.91 -9.38
N LYS A 157 -57.45 3.31 -8.22
CA LYS A 157 -56.28 2.42 -8.06
C LYS A 157 -56.38 1.21 -9.00
N VAL A 158 -57.58 0.62 -9.13
CA VAL A 158 -57.84 -0.50 -10.05
C VAL A 158 -57.66 -0.09 -11.50
N ALA A 159 -58.31 1.00 -11.93
CA ALA A 159 -58.21 1.49 -13.31
C ALA A 159 -56.76 1.80 -13.74
N ILE A 160 -55.95 2.37 -12.83
CA ILE A 160 -54.53 2.65 -13.11
C ILE A 160 -53.73 1.34 -13.23
N ARG A 161 -53.96 0.38 -12.32
CA ARG A 161 -53.25 -0.91 -12.34
C ARG A 161 -53.56 -1.71 -13.61
N GLU A 162 -54.81 -1.74 -14.04
CA GLU A 162 -55.22 -2.39 -15.28
C GLU A 162 -54.55 -1.74 -16.50
N ARG A 163 -54.54 -0.40 -16.56
CA ARG A 163 -53.86 0.34 -17.64
C ARG A 163 -52.36 0.09 -17.66
N PHE A 164 -51.73 -0.02 -16.48
CA PHE A 164 -50.31 -0.36 -16.35
C PHE A 164 -50.01 -1.77 -16.90
N GLN A 165 -50.80 -2.76 -16.51
CA GLN A 165 -50.63 -4.15 -16.94
C GLN A 165 -50.91 -4.37 -18.43
N THR A 166 -51.92 -3.69 -18.98
CA THR A 166 -52.34 -3.90 -20.38
C THR A 166 -51.50 -3.12 -21.38
N LYS A 167 -50.98 -1.93 -21.00
CA LYS A 167 -50.26 -1.06 -21.95
C LYS A 167 -48.75 -1.04 -21.77
N LEU A 168 -48.24 -1.14 -20.54
CA LEU A 168 -46.82 -0.93 -20.26
C LEU A 168 -46.03 -2.24 -20.19
N ILE A 169 -46.50 -3.23 -19.44
CA ILE A 169 -45.78 -4.51 -19.27
C ILE A 169 -45.57 -5.27 -20.61
N PRO A 170 -46.56 -5.39 -21.51
CA PRO A 170 -46.40 -6.16 -22.74
C PRO A 170 -45.39 -5.55 -23.73
N SER A 171 -45.01 -4.29 -23.54
CA SER A 171 -43.99 -3.62 -24.36
C SER A 171 -42.55 -3.99 -23.97
N GLN A 172 -42.34 -4.64 -22.83
CA GLN A 172 -41.03 -5.02 -22.29
C GLN A 172 -40.76 -6.54 -22.34
N LYS A 173 -41.04 -7.17 -23.49
CA LYS A 173 -40.99 -8.64 -23.70
C LYS A 173 -39.67 -9.35 -23.32
N THR A 174 -38.58 -8.61 -23.09
CA THR A 174 -37.24 -9.13 -22.89
C THR A 174 -36.77 -9.20 -21.43
N SER A 175 -37.53 -8.66 -20.46
CA SER A 175 -37.07 -8.61 -19.05
C SER A 175 -37.91 -9.49 -18.12
N LYS A 176 -37.26 -10.35 -17.32
CA LYS A 176 -37.89 -11.13 -16.24
C LYS A 176 -38.07 -10.27 -14.97
N ILE A 177 -38.59 -9.06 -15.11
CA ILE A 177 -38.74 -8.11 -14.01
C ILE A 177 -40.18 -8.19 -13.49
N HIS A 178 -40.34 -8.41 -12.19
CA HIS A 178 -41.65 -8.38 -11.53
C HIS A 178 -41.95 -6.96 -11.04
N TYR A 179 -42.91 -6.28 -11.67
CA TYR A 179 -43.32 -4.94 -11.28
C TYR A 179 -44.37 -4.97 -10.18
N THR A 180 -44.15 -4.16 -9.13
CA THR A 180 -45.15 -3.89 -8.09
C THR A 180 -45.49 -2.41 -8.07
N LEU A 181 -46.79 -2.09 -8.17
CA LEU A 181 -47.26 -0.70 -8.20
C LEU A 181 -47.74 -0.25 -6.82
N HIS A 182 -46.99 0.66 -6.20
CA HIS A 182 -47.33 1.29 -4.92
C HIS A 182 -48.02 2.62 -5.15
N PHE A 183 -49.15 2.84 -4.47
CA PHE A 183 -49.84 4.13 -4.45
C PHE A 183 -49.60 4.77 -3.10
N ARG A 184 -49.02 5.96 -3.12
CA ARG A 184 -48.71 6.78 -1.95
C ARG A 184 -49.02 8.24 -2.21
N GLU A 185 -49.26 8.98 -1.14
CA GLU A 185 -49.27 10.43 -1.17
C GLU A 185 -47.86 10.92 -0.81
N TRP A 186 -47.32 11.87 -1.57
CA TRP A 186 -46.05 12.51 -1.24
C TRP A 186 -46.35 13.91 -0.69
N LEU A 187 -45.90 14.15 0.54
CA LEU A 187 -46.06 15.44 1.23
C LEU A 187 -44.71 16.17 1.30
N ILE A 188 -44.69 17.43 0.92
CA ILE A 188 -43.60 18.37 1.20
C ILE A 188 -44.23 19.56 1.91
N ASP A 189 -43.82 19.85 3.14
CA ASP A 189 -44.38 20.92 3.97
C ASP A 189 -45.94 20.86 4.03
N ASP A 190 -46.48 19.66 4.26
CA ASP A 190 -47.91 19.33 4.28
C ASP A 190 -48.68 19.56 2.97
N VAL A 191 -47.99 19.87 1.88
CA VAL A 191 -48.57 20.02 0.54
C VAL A 191 -48.39 18.72 -0.26
N SER A 192 -49.50 18.21 -0.79
CA SER A 192 -49.54 17.03 -1.65
C SER A 192 -48.98 17.37 -3.03
N ILE A 193 -47.96 16.64 -3.48
CA ILE A 193 -47.32 16.86 -4.79
C ILE A 193 -47.53 15.67 -5.74
N PRO A 194 -47.80 15.91 -7.04
CA PRO A 194 -47.88 14.85 -8.03
C PRO A 194 -46.48 14.36 -8.40
N ASN A 195 -46.19 13.08 -8.15
CA ASN A 195 -44.92 12.47 -8.55
C ASN A 195 -45.07 10.97 -8.87
N ALA A 196 -44.18 10.44 -9.70
CA ALA A 196 -44.07 9.02 -10.02
C ALA A 196 -42.61 8.67 -10.37
N PHE A 197 -42.09 7.63 -9.75
CA PHE A 197 -40.74 7.12 -10.01
C PHE A 197 -40.70 5.59 -9.85
N ALA A 198 -39.62 4.97 -10.29
CA ALA A 198 -39.38 3.53 -10.16
C ALA A 198 -38.10 3.28 -9.36
N LEU A 199 -38.09 2.18 -8.61
CA LEU A 199 -36.93 1.68 -7.87
C LEU A 199 -36.46 0.37 -8.51
N PRO A 200 -35.16 0.04 -8.40
CA PRO A 200 -34.57 -1.16 -9.00
C PRO A 200 -35.00 -2.46 -8.31
#